data_AF-A0A3N2ILY9-F1
#
_entry.id   AF-A0A3N2ILY9-F1
#
_cell.length_a   1.000
_cell.length_b   1.000
_cell.length_c   1.000
_cell.angle_alpha   90.00
_cell.angle_beta   90.00
_cell.angle_gamma   90.00
#
_symmetry.space_group_name_H-M   'P 1'
#
loop_
_entity.id
_entity.type
_entity.pdbx_description
1 polymer ?
#
loop_
_entity_poly.entity_id
_entity_poly.type
_entity_poly.pdbx_seq_one_letter_code
_entity_poly.pdbx_strand_id
1 'polypeptide(L)'
;MVYEVPASKASVDQNVFTFKIPGDRRTHKVPKLRFIKPSLMREMDAQANRIDRVYALLEHYVPGVVDKFESLDQLEALYENWAKESGVSVGESSASSES
;
A
#
# COMPACT_ATOMS: atom_id res chain seq x y z
N MET A 1 3.81 -15.48 -29.59
CA MET A 1 3.17 -14.24 -29.11
C MET A 1 2.08 -14.65 -28.13
N VAL A 2 2.23 -14.36 -26.83
CA VAL A 2 1.45 -15.07 -25.77
C VAL A 2 0.45 -14.17 -25.03
N TYR A 3 0.39 -12.86 -25.27
CA TYR A 3 -0.73 -12.04 -24.80
C TYR A 3 -0.75 -10.66 -25.48
N GLU A 4 -1.94 -10.26 -25.93
CA GLU A 4 -2.31 -8.90 -26.32
C GLU A 4 -3.34 -8.41 -25.30
N VAL A 5 -3.08 -7.27 -24.67
CA VAL A 5 -4.00 -6.65 -23.71
C VAL A 5 -4.89 -5.69 -24.49
N PRO A 6 -6.21 -5.90 -24.58
CA PRO A 6 -7.10 -4.97 -25.27
C PRO A 6 -7.11 -3.62 -24.55
N ALA A 7 -6.84 -2.55 -25.30
CA ALA A 7 -6.73 -1.18 -24.81
C ALA A 7 -7.95 -0.72 -23.99
N SER A 8 -9.11 -1.33 -24.18
CA SER A 8 -10.35 -1.03 -23.45
C SER A 8 -10.44 -1.64 -22.03
N LYS A 9 -9.50 -2.50 -21.61
CA LYS A 9 -9.37 -2.96 -20.20
C LYS A 9 -8.15 -2.39 -19.47
N ALA A 10 -7.30 -1.62 -20.16
CA ALA A 10 -6.16 -0.93 -19.56
C ALA A 10 -6.57 0.25 -18.65
N SER A 11 -7.79 0.78 -18.83
CA SER A 11 -8.33 1.94 -18.09
C SER A 11 -9.15 1.57 -16.86
N VAL A 12 -8.70 0.57 -16.09
CA VAL A 12 -9.38 0.22 -14.84
C VAL A 12 -8.38 0.39 -13.69
N ASP A 13 -8.09 1.65 -13.36
CA ASP A 13 -7.44 2.08 -12.11
C ASP A 13 -8.22 1.64 -10.84
N GLN A 14 -9.24 0.78 -10.94
CA GLN A 14 -10.04 0.35 -9.80
C GLN A 14 -9.26 -0.49 -8.78
N ASN A 15 -8.20 -1.20 -9.22
CA ASN A 15 -7.41 -2.10 -8.36
C ASN A 15 -6.07 -1.51 -7.93
N VAL A 16 -5.79 -0.25 -8.29
CA VAL A 16 -4.51 0.42 -8.04
C VAL A 16 -4.76 1.64 -7.17
N PHE A 17 -3.90 1.84 -6.18
CA PHE A 17 -3.79 3.05 -5.40
C PHE A 17 -2.65 3.89 -5.97
N THR A 18 -2.95 5.11 -6.36
CA THR A 18 -2.00 6.04 -6.99
C THR A 18 -1.76 7.20 -6.04
N PHE A 19 -0.49 7.48 -5.74
CA PHE A 19 -0.11 8.56 -4.84
C PHE A 19 1.08 9.36 -5.38
N LYS A 20 1.23 10.58 -4.86
CA LYS A 20 2.36 11.47 -5.13
C LYS A 20 2.95 11.89 -3.80
N ILE A 21 4.27 11.85 -3.70
CA ILE A 21 4.99 12.30 -2.51
C ILE A 21 5.33 13.78 -2.70
N PRO A 22 5.07 14.65 -1.72
CA PRO A 22 5.51 16.04 -1.79
C PRO A 22 7.03 16.09 -1.93
N GLY A 23 7.53 16.78 -2.97
CA GLY A 23 8.95 16.80 -3.31
C GLY A 23 9.36 15.83 -4.44
N ASP A 24 8.53 14.81 -4.75
CA ASP A 24 8.74 13.96 -5.91
C ASP A 24 7.91 14.43 -7.12
N ARG A 25 8.49 14.38 -8.31
CA ARG A 25 7.81 14.73 -9.58
C ARG A 25 7.12 13.53 -10.22
N ARG A 26 7.33 12.32 -9.71
CA ARG A 26 6.81 11.05 -10.21
C ARG A 26 5.55 10.65 -9.45
N THR A 27 4.62 10.09 -10.22
CA THR A 27 3.42 9.46 -9.67
C THR A 27 3.74 8.00 -9.38
N HIS A 28 3.52 7.56 -8.15
CA HIS A 28 3.72 6.18 -7.71
C HIS A 28 2.41 5.41 -7.72
N LYS A 29 2.49 4.11 -8.02
CA LYS A 29 1.33 3.23 -8.16
C LYS A 29 1.59 1.93 -7.41
N VAL A 30 0.66 1.54 -6.55
CA VAL A 30 0.70 0.27 -5.79
C VAL A 30 -0.67 -0.40 -5.89
N PRO A 31 -0.78 -1.73 -5.81
CA PRO A 31 -2.08 -2.39 -5.81
C PRO A 31 -2.86 -2.01 -4.54
N LYS A 32 -4.19 -1.99 -4.60
CA LYS A 32 -5.02 -1.85 -3.39
C LYS A 32 -4.79 -3.04 -2.45
N LEU A 33 -4.84 -2.81 -1.13
CA LEU A 33 -4.55 -3.82 -0.10
C LEU A 33 -5.36 -5.11 -0.29
N ARG A 34 -6.64 -5.00 -0.68
CA ARG A 34 -7.53 -6.14 -0.96
C ARG A 34 -7.08 -7.02 -2.14
N PHE A 35 -6.21 -6.50 -3.00
CA PHE A 35 -5.65 -7.20 -4.16
C PHE A 35 -4.19 -7.64 -3.96
N ILE A 36 -3.62 -7.40 -2.77
CA ILE A 36 -2.31 -7.96 -2.42
C ILE A 36 -2.43 -9.48 -2.32
N LYS A 37 -1.44 -10.18 -2.86
CA LYS A 37 -1.42 -11.66 -2.83
C LYS A 37 -1.41 -12.14 -1.37
N PRO A 38 -2.23 -13.14 -1.01
CA PRO A 38 -2.28 -13.66 0.36
C PRO A 38 -0.94 -14.25 0.82
N SER A 39 -0.10 -14.76 -0.09
CA SER A 39 1.26 -15.20 0.23
C SER A 39 2.15 -14.05 0.71
N LEU A 40 2.11 -12.91 0.02
CA LEU A 40 2.84 -11.71 0.42
C LEU A 40 2.27 -11.16 1.73
N MET A 41 0.95 -11.09 1.85
CA MET A 41 0.30 -10.66 3.09
C MET A 41 0.67 -11.54 4.29
N ARG A 42 0.84 -12.86 4.08
CA ARG A 42 1.30 -13.78 5.14
C ARG A 42 2.75 -13.54 5.54
N GLU A 43 3.66 -13.36 4.58
CA GLU A 43 5.06 -13.00 4.88
C GLU A 43 5.15 -11.71 5.68
N MET A 44 4.23 -10.79 5.41
CA MET A 44 4.15 -9.50 6.06
C MET A 44 3.46 -9.53 7.40
N ASP A 45 2.47 -10.40 7.60
CA ASP A 45 1.83 -10.59 8.90
C ASP A 45 2.84 -11.12 9.94
N ALA A 46 3.93 -11.74 9.49
CA ALA A 46 5.05 -12.12 10.34
C ALA A 46 5.86 -10.92 10.88
N GLN A 47 5.68 -9.71 10.33
CA GLN A 47 6.33 -8.49 10.85
C GLN A 47 5.60 -7.99 12.10
N ALA A 48 6.36 -7.63 13.13
CA ALA A 48 5.84 -7.27 14.45
C ALA A 48 5.05 -5.95 14.46
N ASN A 49 5.48 -4.95 13.67
CA ASN A 49 4.83 -3.64 13.65
C ASN A 49 4.18 -3.36 12.29
N ARG A 50 3.08 -2.59 12.35
CA ARG A 50 2.36 -2.13 11.15
C ARG A 50 3.27 -1.36 10.20
N ILE A 51 4.14 -0.49 10.73
CA ILE A 51 5.03 0.35 9.92
C ILE A 51 6.03 -0.48 9.12
N ASP A 52 6.66 -1.49 9.73
CA ASP A 52 7.57 -2.41 9.03
C ASP A 52 6.86 -3.15 7.88
N ARG A 53 5.57 -3.47 8.04
CA ARG A 53 4.74 -4.02 6.96
C ARG A 53 4.60 -3.01 5.82
N VAL A 54 4.16 -1.79 6.13
CA VAL A 54 4.00 -0.75 5.09
C VAL A 54 5.30 -0.50 4.35
N TYR A 55 6.42 -0.44 5.08
CA TYR A 55 7.76 -0.32 4.52
C TYR A 55 8.06 -1.45 3.52
N ALA A 56 7.91 -2.71 3.95
CA ALA A 56 8.17 -3.86 3.09
C ALA A 56 7.27 -3.90 1.84
N LEU A 57 6.01 -3.47 1.94
CA LEU A 57 5.10 -3.37 0.79
C LEU A 57 5.58 -2.36 -0.23
N LEU A 58 5.88 -1.17 0.27
CA LEU A 58 6.30 -0.06 -0.57
C LEU A 58 7.62 -0.38 -1.24
N GLU A 59 8.59 -0.94 -0.53
CA GLU A 59 9.86 -1.37 -1.12
C GLU A 59 9.69 -2.53 -2.13
N HIS A 60 8.73 -3.44 -1.91
CA HIS A 60 8.45 -4.51 -2.85
C HIS A 60 7.85 -4.01 -4.18
N TYR A 61 6.92 -3.06 -4.12
CA TYR A 61 6.22 -2.56 -5.31
C TYR A 61 6.92 -1.36 -5.97
N VAL A 62 7.55 -0.51 -5.17
CA VAL A 62 8.21 0.73 -5.59
C VAL A 62 9.50 0.88 -4.76
N PRO A 63 10.59 0.20 -5.13
CA PRO A 63 11.84 0.22 -4.37
C PRO A 63 12.41 1.64 -4.23
N GLY A 64 12.91 1.97 -3.04
CA GLY A 64 13.47 3.28 -2.68
C GLY A 64 12.43 4.40 -2.57
N VAL A 65 11.14 4.06 -2.49
CA VAL A 65 10.09 5.07 -2.29
C VAL A 65 10.04 5.50 -0.82
N VAL A 66 10.40 4.61 0.11
CA VAL A 66 10.26 4.90 1.54
C VAL A 66 11.29 5.92 2.00
N ASP A 67 12.49 5.93 1.40
CA ASP A 67 13.53 6.95 1.63
C ASP A 67 13.12 8.38 1.24
N LYS A 68 12.01 8.53 0.50
CA LYS A 68 11.49 9.83 0.08
C LYS A 68 10.51 10.43 1.08
N PHE A 69 10.06 9.65 2.05
CA PHE A 69 9.23 10.15 3.14
C PHE A 69 10.15 10.82 4.17
N GLU A 70 9.81 12.04 4.55
CA GLU A 70 10.60 12.84 5.50
C GLU A 70 10.29 12.46 6.95
N SER A 71 9.19 11.74 7.19
CA SER A 71 8.72 11.40 8.54
C SER A 71 7.82 10.17 8.54
N LEU A 72 7.81 9.46 9.68
CA LEU A 72 6.92 8.31 9.90
C LEU A 72 5.44 8.70 9.80
N ASP A 73 5.05 9.90 10.23
CA ASP A 73 3.69 10.43 10.06
C ASP A 73 3.22 10.43 8.60
N GLN A 74 4.09 10.78 7.65
CA GLN A 74 3.73 10.80 6.23
C GLN A 74 3.48 9.38 5.70
N LEU A 75 4.28 8.41 6.18
CA LEU A 75 4.14 7.00 5.84
C LEU A 75 2.86 6.41 6.42
N GLU A 76 2.53 6.78 7.67
CA GLU A 76 1.29 6.37 8.33
C GLU A 76 0.06 6.96 7.63
N ALA A 77 0.06 8.26 7.34
CA ALA A 77 -1.02 8.91 6.60
C ALA A 77 -1.21 8.33 5.19
N LEU A 78 -0.13 7.91 4.52
CA LEU A 78 -0.22 7.18 3.26
C LEU A 78 -0.95 5.86 3.45
N TYR A 79 -0.55 5.07 4.45
CA TYR A 79 -1.15 3.77 4.72
C TYR A 79 -2.65 3.87 5.07
N GLU A 80 -3.04 4.84 5.89
CA GLU A 80 -4.45 5.07 6.21
C GLU A 80 -5.28 5.36 4.97
N ASN A 81 -4.77 6.24 4.08
CA ASN A 81 -5.43 6.53 2.81
C ASN A 81 -5.47 5.31 1.88
N TRP A 82 -4.37 4.55 1.82
CA TRP A 82 -4.28 3.34 1.01
C TRP A 82 -5.28 2.28 1.48
N ALA A 83 -5.39 2.06 2.78
CA ALA A 83 -6.35 1.13 3.37
C ALA A 83 -7.80 1.58 3.13
N LYS A 84 -8.11 2.86 3.36
CA LYS A 84 -9.42 3.45 3.09
C LYS A 84 -9.85 3.27 1.64
N GLU A 85 -8.98 3.59 0.68
CA GLU A 85 -9.22 3.38 -0.77
C GLU A 85 -9.34 1.90 -1.16
N SER A 86 -8.72 1.03 -0.39
CA SER A 86 -8.78 -0.42 -0.57
C SER A 86 -10.04 -1.06 0.02
N GLY A 87 -10.86 -0.27 0.74
CA GLY A 87 -12.00 -0.80 1.51
C GLY A 87 -11.55 -1.75 2.62
N VAL A 88 -10.30 -1.63 3.07
CA VAL A 88 -9.74 -2.35 4.21
C VAL A 88 -9.84 -1.42 5.39
N SER A 89 -10.58 -1.80 6.43
CA SER A 89 -10.57 -1.05 7.67
C SER A 89 -9.17 -1.15 8.26
N VAL A 90 -8.53 0.00 8.51
CA VAL A 90 -7.24 0.09 9.23
C VAL A 90 -7.38 -0.46 10.66
N GLY A 91 -8.62 -0.65 11.12
CA GLY A 91 -8.97 -1.32 12.35
C GLY A 91 -8.77 -0.42 13.55
N GLU A 92 -9.87 -0.15 14.23
CA GLU A 92 -9.97 0.20 15.65
C GLU A 92 -9.45 -0.95 16.52
N SER A 93 -8.29 -1.50 16.21
CA SER A 93 -7.56 -2.43 17.07
C SER A 93 -6.77 -1.65 18.13
N SER A 94 -7.42 -0.67 18.75
CA SER A 94 -7.20 -0.41 20.16
C SER A 94 -7.88 -1.56 20.87
N ALA A 95 -7.13 -2.62 21.15
CA ALA A 95 -7.55 -3.65 22.08
C ALA A 95 -8.12 -2.97 23.32
N SER A 96 -9.34 -3.34 23.69
CA SER A 96 -10.01 -2.96 24.92
C SER A 96 -9.01 -2.98 26.09
N SER A 97 -8.67 -1.81 26.63
CA SER A 97 -8.25 -1.74 28.03
C SER A 97 -9.53 -1.72 28.85
N GLU A 98 -10.19 -2.88 28.92
CA GLU A 98 -11.14 -3.16 29.99
C GLU A 98 -10.34 -3.87 31.08
N SER A 99 -9.80 -3.09 32.02
CA SER A 99 -9.38 -3.48 33.38
C SER A 99 -9.12 -2.23 34.20
#